data_AF-A0A959B013-F1
#
_entry.id   AF-A0A959B013-F1
#
_cell.length_a   1.000
_cell.length_b   1.000
_cell.length_c   1.000
_cell.angle_alpha   90.00
_cell.angle_beta   90.00
_cell.angle_gamma   90.00
#
_symmetry.space_group_name_H-M   'P 1'
#
loop_
_entity.id
_entity.type
_entity.pdbx_description
1 polymer ?
#
loop_
_entity_poly.entity_id
_entity_poly.type
_entity_poly.pdbx_seq_one_letter_code
_entity_poly.pdbx_strand_id
1 'polypeptide(L)'
;TGSGGAWPVSSDRTTWALAAWEIFKVTGDMDWLQSAYTIIKNTLEDDYKVLSSPQTGMYRGESSFLDWREQTYPKWMSNMDIYVSENLGTNVVHYQAHLILAEMAKILGQPSEEYTLRAEAIKKGINDYLWMGEKGYYGQYLYGRQNLNLSPRFEALGEALAILFDVADTGQAQSIIEKSPVTDFGVTCIYPQIPGIPPYHNDGIWPFVQAYWNLAAAKAGNEKVLNHGLAAIYRAGGLFLTNYENFVAGTGDFQGTEINSNRMLWSMAGNLAMVHRVFMGMSFETNGIRFSPVIPSSYPGKKSLTNFRYRNALLDIEVEGFGNQIKSITMDGEPLKDAFLSAGVSGKHSVRIVMNNEAFDQSGIHLVDNHFSLPNPQLIRQGNNLKWEPVAGAVGYRVYKNGEQLDQTLATEVAIVAGEVAEYKVSALDDRGYESFTSEPILIYPDAAVRIIELEQFAEASGLPYSNYSGNGFVEISTTKNRLIECTVSVEKSGFYSLDVHYSNGNGPWNTDNKCAIRSLTANDKYYGVLVLPQRGKDEWSDWGFSNSHKVQLRAGRNTIRISFDDWDNNMNVDVNAAMLDYLRLIKLNE
;
A
#
# COMPACT_ATOMS: atom_id res chain seq x y z
N THR A 1 6.91 -13.47 -6.63
CA THR A 1 6.11 -13.90 -5.46
C THR A 1 5.01 -12.87 -5.28
N GLY A 2 3.85 -13.21 -4.71
CA GLY A 2 2.84 -12.19 -4.50
C GLY A 2 1.41 -12.69 -4.27
N SER A 3 0.45 -11.77 -4.29
CA SER A 3 -0.94 -12.09 -4.55
C SER A 3 -1.14 -12.53 -6.01
N GLY A 4 -1.65 -13.74 -6.23
CA GLY A 4 -1.90 -14.27 -7.58
C GLY A 4 -2.89 -13.43 -8.36
N GLY A 5 -2.52 -13.11 -9.59
CA GLY A 5 -3.24 -12.19 -10.47
C GLY A 5 -2.47 -10.91 -10.77
N ALA A 6 -1.46 -10.54 -9.96
CA ALA A 6 -0.71 -9.28 -10.06
C ALA A 6 -1.65 -8.07 -10.15
N TRP A 7 -1.35 -7.05 -10.97
CA TRP A 7 -2.30 -5.95 -11.20
C TRP A 7 -3.63 -6.50 -11.77
N PRO A 8 -4.78 -6.14 -11.20
CA PRO A 8 -5.01 -4.96 -10.35
C PRO A 8 -4.96 -5.23 -8.84
N VAL A 9 -4.75 -6.48 -8.40
CA VAL A 9 -4.63 -6.82 -6.98
C VAL A 9 -3.39 -6.16 -6.39
N SER A 10 -2.24 -6.33 -7.03
CA SER A 10 -1.01 -5.60 -6.68
C SER A 10 -0.96 -4.28 -7.45
N SER A 11 -1.19 -3.18 -6.74
CA SER A 11 -1.32 -1.83 -7.33
C SER A 11 -0.11 -0.91 -7.09
N ASP A 12 0.96 -1.45 -6.54
CA ASP A 12 2.23 -0.74 -6.29
C ASP A 12 3.14 -0.62 -7.52
N ARG A 13 2.63 -1.02 -8.70
CA ARG A 13 3.29 -0.88 -10.00
C ARG A 13 3.69 0.55 -10.35
N THR A 14 3.21 1.56 -9.61
CA THR A 14 3.57 2.97 -9.75
C THR A 14 4.90 3.34 -9.08
N THR A 15 5.48 2.46 -8.27
CA THR A 15 6.75 2.70 -7.55
C THR A 15 7.91 3.11 -8.47
N TRP A 16 7.96 2.57 -9.70
CA TRP A 16 9.01 2.92 -10.66
C TRP A 16 8.97 4.40 -11.08
N ALA A 17 7.83 5.09 -10.95
CA ALA A 17 7.71 6.53 -11.24
C ALA A 17 8.64 7.34 -10.33
N LEU A 18 8.81 6.92 -9.07
CA LEU A 18 9.74 7.55 -8.12
C LEU A 18 11.19 7.45 -8.63
N ALA A 19 11.60 6.25 -9.04
CA ALA A 19 12.93 6.00 -9.56
C ALA A 19 13.17 6.72 -10.90
N ALA A 20 12.19 6.69 -11.81
CA ALA A 20 12.29 7.34 -13.11
C ALA A 20 12.48 8.85 -12.98
N TRP A 21 11.81 9.47 -12.02
CA TRP A 21 11.98 10.88 -11.70
C TRP A 21 13.36 11.19 -11.12
N GLU A 22 13.87 10.38 -10.19
CA GLU A 22 15.23 10.54 -9.66
C GLU A 22 16.30 10.43 -10.76
N ILE A 23 16.14 9.50 -11.70
CA ILE A 23 17.04 9.39 -12.87
C ILE A 23 17.04 10.70 -13.65
N PHE A 24 15.87 11.25 -13.98
CA PHE A 24 15.79 12.53 -14.69
C PHE A 24 16.45 13.67 -13.91
N LYS A 25 16.20 13.79 -12.60
CA LYS A 25 16.82 14.87 -11.79
C LYS A 25 18.35 14.79 -11.79
N VAL A 26 18.90 13.57 -11.83
CA VAL A 26 20.35 13.35 -11.88
C VAL A 26 20.92 13.59 -13.28
N THR A 27 20.28 13.10 -14.35
CA THR A 27 20.83 13.13 -15.72
C THR A 27 20.47 14.39 -16.50
N GLY A 28 19.28 14.95 -16.29
CA GLY A 28 18.69 15.99 -17.13
C GLY A 28 18.27 15.49 -18.52
N ASP A 29 18.14 14.18 -18.72
CA ASP A 29 17.83 13.56 -20.01
C ASP A 29 16.35 13.78 -20.40
N MET A 30 16.13 14.59 -21.44
CA MET A 30 14.79 14.93 -21.93
C MET A 30 14.12 13.80 -22.71
N ASP A 31 14.89 12.91 -23.35
CA ASP A 31 14.35 11.76 -24.08
C ASP A 31 13.83 10.72 -23.08
N TRP A 32 14.58 10.51 -21.99
CA TRP A 32 14.12 9.73 -20.84
C TRP A 32 12.87 10.32 -20.23
N LEU A 33 12.83 11.64 -19.98
CA LEU A 33 11.67 12.34 -19.42
C LEU A 33 10.41 12.09 -20.26
N GLN A 34 10.49 12.29 -21.58
CA GLN A 34 9.35 12.12 -22.49
C GLN A 34 8.84 10.67 -22.51
N SER A 35 9.76 9.70 -22.50
CA SER A 35 9.45 8.29 -22.47
C SER A 35 8.77 7.90 -21.15
N ALA A 36 9.36 8.29 -20.02
CA ALA A 36 8.83 8.02 -18.69
C ALA A 36 7.45 8.67 -18.48
N TYR A 37 7.29 9.94 -18.88
CA TYR A 37 6.01 10.66 -18.84
C TYR A 37 4.88 9.87 -19.51
N THR A 38 5.14 9.33 -20.70
CA THR A 38 4.13 8.62 -21.49
C THR A 38 3.67 7.34 -20.80
N ILE A 39 4.61 6.56 -20.27
CA ILE A 39 4.32 5.29 -19.59
C ILE A 39 3.60 5.56 -18.26
N ILE A 40 4.07 6.54 -17.46
CA ILE A 40 3.44 6.91 -16.18
C ILE A 40 2.03 7.43 -16.43
N LYS A 41 1.82 8.30 -17.43
CA LYS A 41 0.49 8.80 -17.80
C LYS A 41 -0.48 7.66 -18.09
N ASN A 42 -0.11 6.75 -18.99
CA ASN A 42 -0.98 5.63 -19.34
C ASN A 42 -1.27 4.74 -18.12
N THR A 43 -0.26 4.48 -17.29
CA THR A 43 -0.40 3.70 -16.05
C THR A 43 -1.42 4.35 -15.10
N LEU A 44 -1.31 5.66 -14.85
CA LEU A 44 -2.18 6.36 -13.90
C LEU A 44 -3.59 6.57 -14.44
N GLU A 45 -3.79 6.66 -15.75
CA GLU A 45 -5.13 6.71 -16.35
C GLU A 45 -5.88 5.37 -16.20
N ASP A 46 -5.20 4.24 -16.43
CA ASP A 46 -5.78 2.92 -16.19
C ASP A 46 -6.07 2.72 -14.70
N ASP A 47 -5.10 3.07 -13.84
CA ASP A 47 -5.24 2.94 -12.39
C ASP A 47 -6.40 3.81 -11.85
N TYR A 48 -6.63 4.99 -12.42
CA TYR A 48 -7.77 5.82 -12.04
C TYR A 48 -9.12 5.14 -12.35
N LYS A 49 -9.24 4.41 -13.45
CA LYS A 49 -10.46 3.65 -13.79
C LYS A 49 -10.64 2.42 -12.91
N VAL A 50 -9.55 1.72 -12.62
CA VAL A 50 -9.57 0.37 -12.05
C VAL A 50 -9.44 0.37 -10.53
N LEU A 51 -8.67 1.29 -9.95
CA LEU A 51 -8.29 1.26 -8.54
C LEU A 51 -8.91 2.38 -7.70
N SER A 52 -9.31 3.50 -8.31
CA SER A 52 -9.75 4.67 -7.53
C SER A 52 -11.01 4.39 -6.71
N SER A 53 -10.99 4.85 -5.47
CA SER A 53 -12.10 4.74 -4.52
C SER A 53 -12.82 6.09 -4.43
N PRO A 54 -14.04 6.22 -4.99
CA PRO A 54 -14.77 7.47 -4.89
C PRO A 54 -15.21 7.81 -3.45
N GLN A 55 -15.21 6.81 -2.54
CA GLN A 55 -15.58 7.00 -1.14
C GLN A 55 -14.49 7.74 -0.36
N THR A 56 -13.23 7.38 -0.57
CA THR A 56 -12.10 7.88 0.22
C THR A 56 -11.18 8.82 -0.57
N GLY A 57 -11.25 8.78 -1.91
CA GLY A 57 -10.28 9.43 -2.80
C GLY A 57 -8.96 8.66 -2.94
N MET A 58 -8.78 7.57 -2.19
CA MET A 58 -7.60 6.71 -2.23
C MET A 58 -7.72 5.63 -3.32
N TYR A 59 -6.68 4.84 -3.47
CA TYR A 59 -6.54 3.77 -4.43
C TYR A 59 -6.51 2.43 -3.71
N ARG A 60 -7.19 1.47 -4.35
CA ARG A 60 -7.33 0.08 -3.95
C ARG A 60 -6.10 -0.76 -4.33
N GLY A 61 -5.96 -1.91 -3.68
CA GLY A 61 -4.94 -2.93 -3.96
C GLY A 61 -3.89 -3.04 -2.88
N GLU A 62 -3.06 -4.07 -3.00
CA GLU A 62 -2.09 -4.57 -2.02
C GLU A 62 -1.11 -3.50 -1.50
N SER A 63 -0.60 -3.74 -0.29
CA SER A 63 0.47 -2.95 0.31
C SER A 63 1.78 -3.11 -0.49
N SER A 64 2.37 -1.98 -0.86
CA SER A 64 3.65 -1.94 -1.58
C SER A 64 4.72 -2.76 -0.90
N PHE A 65 5.52 -3.50 -1.68
CA PHE A 65 6.61 -4.41 -1.29
C PHE A 65 6.27 -5.57 -0.33
N LEU A 66 5.18 -5.47 0.43
CA LEU A 66 4.68 -6.46 1.38
C LEU A 66 3.86 -7.54 0.65
N ASP A 67 4.41 -8.03 -0.46
CA ASP A 67 3.79 -8.89 -1.48
C ASP A 67 3.44 -10.30 -0.99
N TRP A 68 4.06 -10.77 0.10
CA TRP A 68 3.70 -12.06 0.69
C TRP A 68 2.49 -11.87 1.60
N ARG A 69 1.29 -11.95 1.04
CA ARG A 69 0.05 -11.63 1.77
C ARG A 69 -0.09 -12.30 3.14
N GLU A 70 0.39 -13.54 3.28
CA GLU A 70 0.33 -14.29 4.55
C GLU A 70 1.14 -13.63 5.67
N GLN A 71 2.05 -12.73 5.33
CA GLN A 71 2.91 -12.02 6.25
C GLN A 71 2.31 -10.69 6.73
N THR A 72 1.25 -10.17 6.11
CA THR A 72 0.81 -8.79 6.36
C THR A 72 -0.70 -8.59 6.35
N TYR A 73 -1.46 -9.58 5.88
CA TYR A 73 -2.92 -9.61 5.89
C TYR A 73 -3.45 -10.75 6.78
N PRO A 74 -4.67 -10.61 7.33
CA PRO A 74 -5.33 -11.72 8.01
C PRO A 74 -5.60 -12.88 7.04
N LYS A 75 -5.46 -14.12 7.53
CA LYS A 75 -5.55 -15.34 6.73
C LYS A 75 -6.85 -15.53 5.93
N TRP A 76 -7.94 -14.89 6.37
CA TRP A 76 -9.24 -14.98 5.69
C TRP A 76 -9.31 -14.14 4.41
N MET A 77 -8.42 -13.14 4.24
CA MET A 77 -8.44 -12.29 3.05
C MET A 77 -7.93 -13.05 1.82
N SER A 78 -8.80 -13.15 0.82
CA SER A 78 -8.43 -13.59 -0.52
C SER A 78 -7.78 -12.44 -1.32
N ASN A 79 -7.29 -12.73 -2.53
CA ASN A 79 -6.75 -11.69 -3.41
C ASN A 79 -7.80 -10.65 -3.80
N MET A 80 -9.08 -11.04 -3.82
CA MET A 80 -10.18 -10.11 -4.02
C MET A 80 -10.31 -9.16 -2.83
N ASP A 81 -10.25 -9.68 -1.61
CA ASP A 81 -10.31 -8.85 -0.40
C ASP A 81 -9.09 -7.91 -0.31
N ILE A 82 -7.90 -8.39 -0.73
CA ILE A 82 -6.68 -7.56 -0.82
C ILE A 82 -6.83 -6.47 -1.86
N TYR A 83 -7.40 -6.76 -3.02
CA TYR A 83 -7.75 -5.72 -3.99
C TYR A 83 -8.62 -4.64 -3.34
N VAL A 84 -9.61 -5.00 -2.53
CA VAL A 84 -10.51 -4.02 -1.90
C VAL A 84 -9.80 -3.11 -0.87
N SER A 85 -8.66 -3.54 -0.31
CA SER A 85 -7.93 -2.77 0.70
C SER A 85 -7.32 -1.47 0.17
N GLU A 86 -7.15 -0.47 1.04
CA GLU A 86 -6.55 0.83 0.71
C GLU A 86 -5.35 1.09 1.63
N ASN A 87 -4.13 0.92 1.09
CA ASN A 87 -2.89 0.80 1.88
C ASN A 87 -2.10 2.11 1.95
N LEU A 88 -1.50 2.40 3.11
CA LEU A 88 -0.75 3.65 3.35
C LEU A 88 0.38 3.83 2.34
N GLY A 89 1.36 2.92 2.32
CA GLY A 89 2.52 3.03 1.42
C GLY A 89 2.12 3.13 -0.04
N THR A 90 1.20 2.27 -0.51
CA THR A 90 0.71 2.28 -1.90
C THR A 90 0.05 3.62 -2.26
N ASN A 91 -0.77 4.18 -1.37
CA ASN A 91 -1.42 5.47 -1.61
C ASN A 91 -0.46 6.65 -1.58
N VAL A 92 0.53 6.63 -0.70
CA VAL A 92 1.59 7.65 -0.69
C VAL A 92 2.40 7.61 -2.00
N VAL A 93 2.67 6.41 -2.54
CA VAL A 93 3.32 6.26 -3.84
C VAL A 93 2.43 6.79 -4.97
N HIS A 94 1.13 6.46 -4.97
CA HIS A 94 0.18 7.01 -5.96
C HIS A 94 0.09 8.53 -5.90
N TYR A 95 0.02 9.11 -4.70
CA TYR A 95 0.07 10.56 -4.50
C TYR A 95 1.32 11.16 -5.15
N GLN A 96 2.49 10.61 -4.85
CA GLN A 96 3.75 11.14 -5.36
C GLN A 96 3.90 10.90 -6.88
N ALA A 97 3.41 9.78 -7.40
CA ALA A 97 3.40 9.49 -8.83
C ALA A 97 2.56 10.50 -9.62
N HIS A 98 1.41 10.92 -9.09
CA HIS A 98 0.58 11.95 -9.70
C HIS A 98 1.27 13.33 -9.67
N LEU A 99 1.93 13.70 -8.57
CA LEU A 99 2.71 14.93 -8.51
C LEU A 99 3.89 14.92 -9.49
N ILE A 100 4.62 13.80 -9.57
CA ILE A 100 5.70 13.62 -10.54
C ILE A 100 5.17 13.78 -11.96
N LEU A 101 4.05 13.14 -12.30
CA LEU A 101 3.45 13.25 -13.63
C LEU A 101 3.04 14.70 -13.94
N ALA A 102 2.49 15.43 -12.96
CA ALA A 102 2.16 16.84 -13.11
C ALA A 102 3.40 17.69 -13.38
N GLU A 103 4.52 17.46 -12.68
CA GLU A 103 5.78 18.17 -12.91
C GLU A 103 6.40 17.82 -14.27
N MET A 104 6.41 16.54 -14.65
CA MET A 104 6.83 16.11 -15.99
C MET A 104 5.98 16.79 -17.07
N ALA A 105 4.65 16.82 -16.91
CA ALA A 105 3.74 17.49 -17.82
C ALA A 105 4.06 18.98 -17.98
N LYS A 106 4.31 19.70 -16.88
CA LYS A 106 4.69 21.13 -16.92
C LYS A 106 5.97 21.34 -17.71
N ILE A 107 7.00 20.52 -17.49
CA ILE A 107 8.28 20.61 -18.22
C ILE A 107 8.06 20.37 -19.72
N LEU A 108 7.17 19.44 -20.09
CA LEU A 108 6.86 19.08 -21.48
C LEU A 108 5.77 19.95 -22.12
N GLY A 109 5.25 20.97 -21.42
CA GLY A 109 4.17 21.84 -21.92
C GLY A 109 2.82 21.13 -22.10
N GLN A 110 2.55 20.08 -21.32
CA GLN A 110 1.31 19.29 -21.33
C GLN A 110 0.35 19.70 -20.20
N PRO A 111 -0.96 19.41 -20.31
CA PRO A 111 -1.91 19.59 -19.21
C PRO A 111 -1.51 18.81 -17.96
N SER A 112 -1.58 19.44 -16.79
CA SER A 112 -1.09 18.88 -15.52
C SER A 112 -2.06 19.01 -14.33
N GLU A 113 -3.07 19.87 -14.44
CA GLU A 113 -3.96 20.23 -13.34
C GLU A 113 -4.74 19.02 -12.78
N GLU A 114 -5.25 18.16 -13.66
CA GLU A 114 -6.00 16.97 -13.26
C GLU A 114 -5.20 16.04 -12.35
N TYR A 115 -3.91 15.83 -12.63
CA TYR A 115 -3.06 14.98 -11.78
C TYR A 115 -2.79 15.62 -10.42
N THR A 116 -2.72 16.95 -10.35
CA THR A 116 -2.58 17.66 -9.07
C THR A 116 -3.84 17.49 -8.23
N LEU A 117 -5.03 17.62 -8.82
CA LEU A 117 -6.31 17.38 -8.13
C LEU A 117 -6.46 15.94 -7.64
N ARG A 118 -6.04 14.95 -8.45
CA ARG A 118 -6.03 13.53 -8.02
C ARG A 118 -5.07 13.31 -6.85
N ALA A 119 -3.87 13.89 -6.89
CA ALA A 119 -2.93 13.84 -5.77
C ALA A 119 -3.53 14.45 -4.49
N GLU A 120 -4.16 15.63 -4.59
CA GLU A 120 -4.83 16.26 -3.44
C GLU A 120 -5.93 15.39 -2.84
N ALA A 121 -6.74 14.74 -3.68
CA ALA A 121 -7.77 13.80 -3.23
C ALA A 121 -7.17 12.60 -2.46
N ILE A 122 -6.07 12.02 -2.96
CA ILE A 122 -5.37 10.92 -2.29
C ILE A 122 -4.80 11.38 -0.95
N LYS A 123 -4.10 12.52 -0.91
CA LYS A 123 -3.53 13.07 0.34
C LYS A 123 -4.61 13.36 1.38
N LYS A 124 -5.75 13.89 0.94
CA LYS A 124 -6.92 14.11 1.81
C LYS A 124 -7.44 12.77 2.35
N GLY A 125 -7.61 11.76 1.49
CA GLY A 125 -8.04 10.43 1.90
C GLY A 125 -7.10 9.78 2.93
N ILE A 126 -5.79 9.84 2.73
CA ILE A 126 -4.81 9.32 3.70
C ILE A 126 -4.98 9.99 5.06
N ASN A 127 -5.10 11.32 5.09
CA ASN A 127 -5.21 12.07 6.34
C ASN A 127 -6.58 11.91 7.04
N ASP A 128 -7.66 11.75 6.29
CA ASP A 128 -8.99 11.60 6.87
C ASP A 128 -9.23 10.18 7.43
N TYR A 129 -8.71 9.16 6.74
CA TYR A 129 -9.08 7.77 7.02
C TYR A 129 -7.98 6.95 7.68
N LEU A 130 -6.70 7.33 7.54
CA LEU A 130 -5.58 6.55 8.09
C LEU A 130 -4.92 7.23 9.29
N TRP A 131 -5.04 8.55 9.49
CA TRP A 131 -4.37 9.24 10.60
C TRP A 131 -4.97 8.85 11.96
N MET A 132 -4.15 8.32 12.86
CA MET A 132 -4.57 7.98 14.23
C MET A 132 -4.02 9.01 15.22
N GLY A 133 -4.73 10.13 15.39
CA GLY A 133 -4.25 11.24 16.23
C GLY A 133 -3.85 10.86 17.66
N GLU A 134 -4.54 9.89 18.28
CA GLU A 134 -4.21 9.38 19.61
C GLU A 134 -2.88 8.61 19.65
N LYS A 135 -2.60 7.82 18.61
CA LYS A 135 -1.33 7.09 18.48
C LYS A 135 -0.20 7.97 17.93
N GLY A 136 -0.56 9.01 17.17
CA GLY A 136 0.35 9.97 16.58
C GLY A 136 1.08 9.49 15.33
N TYR A 137 0.53 8.49 14.64
CA TYR A 137 1.03 7.93 13.39
C TYR A 137 -0.16 7.39 12.54
N TYR A 138 0.07 6.98 11.28
CA TYR A 138 -0.97 6.46 10.38
C TYR A 138 -1.21 4.95 10.57
N GLY A 139 -2.44 4.49 10.34
CA GLY A 139 -2.74 3.06 10.30
C GLY A 139 -2.27 2.42 9.00
N GLN A 140 -1.94 1.13 9.05
CA GLN A 140 -1.39 0.35 7.94
C GLN A 140 -2.26 0.40 6.67
N TYR A 141 -3.57 0.19 6.80
CA TYR A 141 -4.52 0.18 5.70
C TYR A 141 -5.99 0.14 6.16
N LEU A 142 -6.91 0.46 5.25
CA LEU A 142 -8.33 0.07 5.36
C LEU A 142 -8.55 -1.32 4.74
N TYR A 143 -9.31 -2.20 5.39
CA TYR A 143 -9.61 -3.54 4.89
C TYR A 143 -11.00 -4.05 5.29
N GLY A 144 -11.53 -4.99 4.50
CA GLY A 144 -12.89 -5.52 4.66
C GLY A 144 -13.47 -5.94 3.31
N ARG A 145 -14.81 -6.01 3.25
CA ARG A 145 -15.56 -6.23 2.00
C ARG A 145 -16.43 -5.02 1.72
N GLN A 146 -17.66 -5.01 2.22
CA GLN A 146 -18.58 -3.89 1.97
C GLN A 146 -18.25 -2.67 2.82
N ASN A 147 -17.88 -2.90 4.08
CA ASN A 147 -17.49 -1.85 5.01
C ASN A 147 -16.06 -2.11 5.49
N LEU A 148 -15.20 -1.09 5.34
CA LEU A 148 -13.80 -1.21 5.71
C LEU A 148 -13.57 -0.81 7.16
N ASN A 149 -12.57 -1.42 7.79
CA ASN A 149 -12.02 -0.99 9.08
C ASN A 149 -10.55 -0.64 8.93
N LEU A 150 -10.09 0.30 9.74
CA LEU A 150 -8.67 0.63 9.84
C LEU A 150 -7.92 -0.51 10.55
N SER A 151 -6.83 -0.98 9.96
CA SER A 151 -5.79 -1.73 10.67
C SER A 151 -4.93 -0.73 11.46
N PRO A 152 -4.97 -0.71 12.81
CA PRO A 152 -4.27 0.30 13.61
C PRO A 152 -2.78 -0.04 13.82
N ARG A 153 -2.26 -1.00 13.02
CA ARG A 153 -0.85 -1.35 13.00
C ARG A 153 -0.05 -0.24 12.34
N PHE A 154 1.18 -0.10 12.78
CA PHE A 154 2.19 0.74 12.16
C PHE A 154 2.79 0.02 10.94
N GLU A 155 3.15 0.78 9.91
CA GLU A 155 3.83 0.30 8.69
C GLU A 155 4.94 1.26 8.29
N ALA A 156 6.19 0.81 8.40
CA ALA A 156 7.34 1.72 8.44
C ALA A 156 7.65 2.45 7.14
N LEU A 157 7.45 1.80 5.97
CA LEU A 157 7.76 2.42 4.69
C LEU A 157 6.73 3.50 4.37
N GLY A 158 5.44 3.22 4.49
CA GLY A 158 4.38 4.19 4.24
C GLY A 158 4.48 5.41 5.14
N GLU A 159 4.83 5.22 6.41
CA GLU A 159 5.06 6.32 7.37
C GLU A 159 6.26 7.18 6.96
N ALA A 160 7.37 6.55 6.60
CA ALA A 160 8.55 7.26 6.11
C ALA A 160 8.26 8.03 4.82
N LEU A 161 7.56 7.43 3.87
CA LEU A 161 7.19 8.08 2.62
C LEU A 161 6.19 9.22 2.85
N ALA A 162 5.26 9.08 3.79
CA ALA A 162 4.29 10.14 4.11
C ALA A 162 5.00 11.42 4.61
N ILE A 163 6.09 11.26 5.37
CA ILE A 163 6.97 12.36 5.77
C ILE A 163 7.77 12.89 4.58
N LEU A 164 8.41 12.00 3.82
CA LEU A 164 9.33 12.40 2.74
C LEU A 164 8.64 13.14 1.61
N PHE A 165 7.39 12.79 1.30
CA PHE A 165 6.58 13.41 0.25
C PHE A 165 5.57 14.44 0.77
N ASP A 166 5.67 14.83 2.05
CA ASP A 166 4.84 15.89 2.65
C ASP A 166 3.33 15.57 2.60
N VAL A 167 2.96 14.29 2.68
CA VAL A 167 1.59 13.86 2.97
C VAL A 167 1.24 14.17 4.42
N ALA A 168 2.20 13.88 5.32
CA ALA A 168 2.21 14.35 6.69
C ALA A 168 2.67 15.81 6.74
N ASP A 169 1.94 16.66 7.47
CA ASP A 169 2.43 18.00 7.79
C ASP A 169 3.62 17.95 8.76
N THR A 170 4.24 19.10 9.04
CA THR A 170 5.41 19.18 9.93
C THR A 170 5.14 18.65 11.34
N GLY A 171 3.95 18.90 11.89
CA GLY A 171 3.56 18.43 13.22
C GLY A 171 3.30 16.93 13.25
N GLN A 172 2.62 16.41 12.22
CA GLN A 172 2.43 14.97 12.01
C GLN A 172 3.76 14.27 11.83
N ALA A 173 4.69 14.81 11.03
CA ALA A 173 6.01 14.22 10.81
C ALA A 173 6.83 14.10 12.10
N GLN A 174 6.82 15.13 12.96
CA GLN A 174 7.45 15.07 14.27
C GLN A 174 6.78 14.01 15.16
N SER A 175 5.45 13.98 15.19
CA SER A 175 4.67 13.02 15.96
C SER A 175 4.95 11.58 15.53
N ILE A 176 4.99 11.29 14.22
CA ILE A 176 5.26 9.96 13.67
C ILE A 176 6.62 9.47 14.15
N ILE A 177 7.68 10.25 13.88
CA ILE A 177 9.04 9.83 14.23
C ILE A 177 9.21 9.66 15.75
N GLU A 178 8.57 10.48 16.57
CA GLU A 178 8.68 10.39 18.03
C GLU A 178 7.87 9.24 18.64
N LYS A 179 6.68 8.92 18.09
CA LYS A 179 5.71 8.00 18.70
C LYS A 179 5.59 6.64 18.02
N SER A 180 6.08 6.48 16.80
CA SER A 180 6.05 5.18 16.13
C SER A 180 6.91 4.15 16.87
N PRO A 181 6.45 2.89 16.97
CA PRO A 181 7.18 1.83 17.66
C PRO A 181 8.46 1.47 16.90
N VAL A 182 9.58 1.45 17.61
CA VAL A 182 10.87 0.99 17.10
C VAL A 182 11.42 -0.09 18.05
N THR A 183 11.99 -1.17 17.52
CA THR A 183 12.58 -2.24 18.34
C THR A 183 14.10 -2.07 18.48
N ASP A 184 14.73 -2.86 19.35
CA ASP A 184 16.16 -2.77 19.65
C ASP A 184 17.07 -2.80 18.41
N PHE A 185 16.68 -3.55 17.38
CA PHE A 185 17.50 -3.76 16.18
C PHE A 185 17.12 -2.88 14.99
N GLY A 186 16.07 -2.07 15.08
CA GLY A 186 15.59 -1.23 13.99
C GLY A 186 14.08 -1.05 13.97
N VAL A 187 13.59 -0.37 12.93
CA VAL A 187 12.16 -0.28 12.65
C VAL A 187 11.70 -1.54 11.92
N THR A 188 10.66 -2.19 12.44
CA THR A 188 10.07 -3.37 11.80
C THR A 188 9.17 -2.96 10.66
N CYS A 189 9.01 -3.81 9.63
CA CYS A 189 8.14 -3.49 8.50
C CYS A 189 6.70 -3.20 8.95
N ILE A 190 6.18 -3.97 9.91
CA ILE A 190 4.90 -3.74 10.57
C ILE A 190 5.04 -3.88 12.09
N TYR A 191 4.15 -3.24 12.86
CA TYR A 191 4.07 -3.44 14.31
C TYR A 191 2.64 -3.24 14.87
N PRO A 192 2.18 -4.06 15.83
CA PRO A 192 2.82 -5.28 16.34
C PRO A 192 2.96 -6.36 15.26
N GLN A 193 3.73 -7.41 15.57
CA GLN A 193 3.86 -8.58 14.71
C GLN A 193 2.57 -9.42 14.74
N ILE A 194 2.42 -10.29 13.74
CA ILE A 194 1.30 -11.23 13.59
C ILE A 194 1.74 -12.60 14.12
N PRO A 195 0.95 -13.25 14.99
CA PRO A 195 1.36 -14.49 15.63
C PRO A 195 1.36 -15.69 14.68
N GLY A 196 2.30 -16.61 14.88
CA GLY A 196 2.36 -17.88 14.14
C GLY A 196 2.77 -17.75 12.68
N ILE A 197 3.42 -16.64 12.31
CA ILE A 197 4.00 -16.40 10.99
C ILE A 197 5.52 -16.25 11.16
N PRO A 198 6.33 -17.01 10.40
CA PRO A 198 7.79 -16.94 10.49
C PRO A 198 8.33 -15.61 9.92
N PRO A 199 9.52 -15.17 10.36
CA PRO A 199 10.08 -13.88 9.96
C PRO A 199 10.33 -13.76 8.45
N TYR A 200 9.78 -12.71 7.84
CA TYR A 200 10.18 -12.20 6.51
C TYR A 200 9.77 -10.73 6.39
N HIS A 201 8.50 -10.48 6.04
CA HIS A 201 7.88 -9.16 6.15
C HIS A 201 7.34 -8.94 7.56
N ASN A 202 6.66 -9.95 8.13
CA ASN A 202 6.33 -10.00 9.55
C ASN A 202 7.60 -10.29 10.37
N ASP A 203 7.70 -9.72 11.57
CA ASP A 203 8.86 -9.91 12.46
C ASP A 203 10.22 -9.63 11.78
N GLY A 204 10.19 -8.79 10.74
CA GLY A 204 11.32 -8.50 9.87
C GLY A 204 11.73 -7.04 9.92
N ILE A 205 13.03 -6.80 9.86
CA ILE A 205 13.63 -5.48 9.63
C ILE A 205 14.33 -5.54 8.28
N TRP A 206 13.92 -4.66 7.37
CA TRP A 206 14.48 -4.56 6.03
C TRP A 206 15.37 -3.33 5.94
N PRO A 207 16.68 -3.45 5.61
CA PRO A 207 17.58 -2.31 5.61
C PRO A 207 17.18 -1.16 4.68
N PHE A 208 16.47 -1.45 3.57
CA PHE A 208 15.98 -0.38 2.69
C PHE A 208 14.81 0.40 3.32
N VAL A 209 13.91 -0.28 4.05
CA VAL A 209 12.84 0.37 4.82
C VAL A 209 13.45 1.21 5.95
N GLN A 210 14.41 0.65 6.68
CA GLN A 210 15.18 1.37 7.68
C GLN A 210 15.86 2.61 7.09
N ALA A 211 16.40 2.53 5.88
CA ALA A 211 17.02 3.68 5.22
C ALA A 211 16.00 4.79 4.94
N TYR A 212 14.80 4.47 4.45
CA TYR A 212 13.73 5.46 4.29
C TYR A 212 13.30 6.07 5.62
N TRP A 213 13.17 5.24 6.67
CA TRP A 213 12.87 5.72 8.03
C TRP A 213 13.94 6.69 8.54
N ASN A 214 15.22 6.40 8.28
CA ASN A 214 16.32 7.30 8.63
C ASN A 214 16.24 8.63 7.87
N LEU A 215 15.90 8.61 6.57
CA LEU A 215 15.69 9.82 5.79
C LEU A 215 14.52 10.65 6.34
N ALA A 216 13.43 10.00 6.75
CA ALA A 216 12.29 10.65 7.37
C ALA A 216 12.65 11.26 8.73
N ALA A 217 13.42 10.54 9.57
CA ALA A 217 13.92 11.05 10.85
C ALA A 217 14.86 12.25 10.67
N ALA A 218 15.72 12.22 9.64
CA ALA A 218 16.57 13.35 9.27
C ALA A 218 15.74 14.57 8.83
N LYS A 219 14.72 14.37 7.99
CA LYS A 219 13.80 15.44 7.54
C LYS A 219 12.99 16.03 8.69
N ALA A 220 12.53 15.21 9.63
CA ALA A 220 11.78 15.63 10.81
C ALA A 220 12.65 16.25 11.92
N GLY A 221 13.99 16.11 11.82
CA GLY A 221 14.92 16.67 12.80
C GLY A 221 14.99 15.91 14.12
N ASN A 222 14.85 14.58 14.12
CA ASN A 222 14.97 13.75 15.32
C ASN A 222 16.30 12.99 15.35
N GLU A 223 17.28 13.49 16.12
CA GLU A 223 18.61 12.89 16.20
C GLU A 223 18.61 11.47 16.79
N LYS A 224 17.78 11.21 17.81
CA LYS A 224 17.79 9.92 18.52
C LYS A 224 17.34 8.79 17.62
N VAL A 225 16.26 9.00 16.86
CA VAL A 225 15.75 8.03 15.89
C VAL A 225 16.71 7.84 14.73
N LEU A 226 17.28 8.93 14.20
CA LEU A 226 18.28 8.85 13.14
C LEU A 226 19.53 8.06 13.59
N ASN A 227 20.04 8.34 14.79
CA ASN A 227 21.22 7.65 15.33
C ASN A 227 20.95 6.16 15.56
N HIS A 228 19.78 5.80 16.13
CA HIS A 228 19.36 4.41 16.29
C HIS A 228 19.28 3.68 14.94
N GLY A 229 18.64 4.29 13.95
CA GLY A 229 18.47 3.69 12.64
C GLY A 229 19.74 3.61 11.79
N LEU A 230 20.69 4.54 11.96
CA LEU A 230 22.04 4.43 11.39
C LEU A 230 22.79 3.25 12.01
N ALA A 231 22.68 3.07 13.33
CA ALA A 231 23.27 1.94 14.03
C ALA A 231 22.66 0.61 13.56
N ALA A 232 21.34 0.54 13.32
CA ALA A 232 20.68 -0.65 12.79
C ALA A 232 21.29 -1.12 11.45
N ILE A 233 21.47 -0.21 10.50
CA ILE A 233 22.07 -0.53 9.19
C ILE A 233 23.55 -0.91 9.31
N TYR A 234 24.35 -0.13 10.04
CA TYR A 234 25.79 -0.36 10.12
C TYR A 234 26.16 -1.56 10.98
N ARG A 235 25.41 -1.82 12.06
CA ARG A 235 25.56 -3.05 12.85
C ARG A 235 25.33 -4.27 11.97
N ALA A 236 24.21 -4.31 11.25
CA ALA A 236 23.87 -5.43 10.37
C ALA A 236 24.97 -5.63 9.30
N GLY A 237 25.32 -4.58 8.54
CA GLY A 237 26.37 -4.67 7.52
C GLY A 237 27.74 -5.08 8.07
N GLY A 238 28.12 -4.59 9.26
CA GLY A 238 29.39 -4.90 9.91
C GLY A 238 29.47 -6.33 10.47
N LEU A 239 28.39 -6.84 11.07
CA LEU A 239 28.35 -8.20 11.61
C LEU A 239 28.15 -9.25 10.53
N PHE A 240 27.31 -8.97 9.54
CA PHE A 240 26.98 -9.91 8.48
C PHE A 240 28.01 -9.92 7.34
N LEU A 241 28.92 -8.95 7.33
CA LEU A 241 29.94 -8.72 6.29
C LEU A 241 29.34 -8.56 4.88
N THR A 242 28.05 -8.21 4.80
CA THR A 242 27.31 -7.95 3.57
C THR A 242 25.99 -7.22 3.87
N ASN A 243 25.30 -6.74 2.82
CA ASN A 243 23.98 -6.12 2.95
C ASN A 243 22.89 -7.16 2.58
N TYR A 244 22.37 -7.84 3.60
CA TYR A 244 21.25 -8.76 3.46
C TYR A 244 19.93 -8.03 3.14
N GLU A 245 18.95 -8.76 2.62
CA GLU A 245 17.61 -8.26 2.30
C GLU A 245 16.82 -7.90 3.54
N ASN A 246 16.91 -8.72 4.59
CA ASN A 246 16.20 -8.55 5.85
C ASN A 246 16.90 -9.29 7.01
N PHE A 247 16.45 -9.04 8.24
CA PHE A 247 16.84 -9.79 9.44
C PHE A 247 15.71 -9.80 10.47
N VAL A 248 15.76 -10.73 11.44
CA VAL A 248 14.71 -10.98 12.42
C VAL A 248 14.67 -9.85 13.46
N ALA A 249 13.50 -9.28 13.72
CA ALA A 249 13.34 -8.16 14.64
C ALA A 249 13.58 -8.54 16.10
N GLY A 250 13.32 -9.78 16.50
CA GLY A 250 13.56 -10.27 17.86
C GLY A 250 15.01 -10.62 18.20
N THR A 251 15.84 -10.96 17.21
CA THR A 251 17.22 -11.45 17.44
C THR A 251 18.30 -10.57 16.82
N GLY A 252 17.94 -9.74 15.82
CA GLY A 252 18.89 -8.93 15.06
C GLY A 252 19.88 -9.76 14.23
N ASP A 253 19.52 -11.00 13.90
CA ASP A 253 20.27 -11.93 13.05
C ASP A 253 19.48 -12.18 11.74
N PHE A 254 20.20 -12.40 10.64
CA PHE A 254 19.60 -12.82 9.37
C PHE A 254 19.18 -14.30 9.41
N GLN A 255 19.75 -15.10 10.31
CA GLN A 255 19.31 -16.48 10.53
C GLN A 255 17.93 -16.49 11.19
N GLY A 256 16.99 -17.18 10.56
CA GLY A 256 15.59 -17.28 10.99
C GLY A 256 14.59 -16.66 10.04
N THR A 257 15.05 -15.91 9.02
CA THR A 257 14.18 -15.37 7.96
C THR A 257 13.88 -16.42 6.90
N GLU A 258 12.64 -16.46 6.39
CA GLU A 258 12.19 -17.45 5.39
C GLU A 258 13.00 -17.42 4.09
N ILE A 259 13.26 -16.21 3.57
CA ILE A 259 14.08 -15.99 2.37
C ILE A 259 14.92 -14.74 2.55
N ASN A 260 16.13 -14.78 1.98
CA ASN A 260 17.08 -13.69 2.11
C ASN A 260 18.10 -13.71 0.96
N SER A 261 18.42 -12.54 0.41
CA SER A 261 19.56 -12.34 -0.48
C SER A 261 20.71 -11.67 0.25
N ASN A 262 21.91 -12.24 0.14
CA ASN A 262 23.12 -11.67 0.73
C ASN A 262 23.69 -10.47 -0.04
N ARG A 263 23.11 -10.10 -1.19
CA ARG A 263 23.58 -8.99 -2.04
C ARG A 263 22.40 -8.20 -2.59
N MET A 264 21.51 -7.79 -1.70
CA MET A 264 20.25 -7.21 -2.11
C MET A 264 20.41 -5.74 -2.51
N LEU A 265 20.09 -5.40 -3.77
CA LEU A 265 20.40 -4.09 -4.35
C LEU A 265 19.71 -2.94 -3.61
N TRP A 266 18.47 -3.12 -3.14
CA TRP A 266 17.78 -2.08 -2.36
C TRP A 266 18.40 -1.87 -0.98
N SER A 267 18.89 -2.91 -0.31
CA SER A 267 19.62 -2.77 0.96
C SER A 267 20.95 -2.06 0.76
N MET A 268 21.67 -2.38 -0.33
CA MET A 268 22.90 -1.68 -0.71
C MET A 268 22.63 -0.20 -1.04
N ALA A 269 21.58 0.08 -1.80
CA ALA A 269 21.17 1.44 -2.13
C ALA A 269 20.75 2.22 -0.87
N GLY A 270 20.04 1.59 0.07
CA GLY A 270 19.68 2.18 1.35
C GLY A 270 20.90 2.56 2.19
N ASN A 271 21.91 1.69 2.25
CA ASN A 271 23.17 2.01 2.92
C ASN A 271 23.92 3.18 2.24
N LEU A 272 24.02 3.16 0.91
CA LEU A 272 24.61 4.27 0.13
C LEU A 272 23.84 5.59 0.34
N ALA A 273 22.52 5.54 0.51
CA ALA A 273 21.72 6.72 0.79
C ALA A 273 22.10 7.37 2.13
N MET A 274 22.55 6.62 3.14
CA MET A 274 23.05 7.21 4.39
C MET A 274 24.29 8.08 4.13
N VAL A 275 25.16 7.67 3.22
CA VAL A 275 26.31 8.49 2.82
C VAL A 275 25.86 9.69 1.99
N HIS A 276 25.10 9.45 0.91
CA HIS A 276 24.80 10.50 -0.07
C HIS A 276 23.74 11.50 0.40
N ARG A 277 22.69 11.04 1.07
CA ARG A 277 21.51 11.85 1.41
C ARG A 277 21.54 12.36 2.84
N VAL A 278 22.08 11.58 3.78
CA VAL A 278 22.17 11.98 5.19
C VAL A 278 23.48 12.74 5.46
N PHE A 279 24.63 12.11 5.24
CA PHE A 279 25.92 12.72 5.59
C PHE A 279 26.39 13.79 4.61
N MET A 280 26.28 13.57 3.31
CA MET A 280 26.57 14.61 2.31
C MET A 280 25.40 15.56 2.11
N GLY A 281 24.18 15.17 2.55
CA GLY A 281 23.01 16.04 2.47
C GLY A 281 22.48 16.28 1.06
N MET A 282 22.76 15.42 0.08
CA MET A 282 22.45 15.70 -1.32
C MET A 282 20.98 15.43 -1.65
N SER A 283 20.21 16.47 -1.92
CA SER A 283 18.87 16.39 -2.51
C SER A 283 18.93 16.79 -3.99
N PHE A 284 18.61 15.88 -4.90
CA PHE A 284 18.58 16.18 -6.33
C PHE A 284 17.26 16.88 -6.69
N GLU A 285 17.37 18.03 -7.34
CA GLU A 285 16.27 18.82 -7.89
C GLU A 285 16.39 18.85 -9.42
N THR A 286 15.34 19.29 -10.13
CA THR A 286 15.35 19.33 -11.61
C THR A 286 16.46 20.25 -12.16
N ASN A 287 16.81 21.28 -11.39
CA ASN A 287 17.77 22.34 -11.73
C ASN A 287 19.09 22.27 -10.95
N GLY A 288 19.34 21.25 -10.12
CA GLY A 288 20.59 21.18 -9.35
C GLY A 288 20.60 20.21 -8.16
N ILE A 289 21.56 20.42 -7.25
CA ILE A 289 21.67 19.72 -5.97
C ILE A 289 21.51 20.73 -4.85
N ARG A 290 20.59 20.46 -3.90
CA ARG A 290 20.54 21.17 -2.62
C ARG A 290 21.29 20.37 -1.57
N PHE A 291 22.17 21.03 -0.81
CA PHE A 291 22.89 20.42 0.30
C PHE A 291 22.21 20.73 1.64
N SER A 292 21.88 19.68 2.39
CA SER A 292 21.26 19.74 3.71
C SER A 292 21.68 18.52 4.56
N PRO A 293 22.96 18.38 4.94
CA PRO A 293 23.42 17.25 5.72
C PRO A 293 22.83 17.26 7.13
N VAL A 294 22.52 16.08 7.65
CA VAL A 294 21.97 15.87 8.99
C VAL A 294 22.83 14.82 9.68
N ILE A 295 23.66 15.25 10.63
CA ILE A 295 24.72 14.42 11.19
C ILE A 295 24.56 14.36 12.71
N PRO A 296 24.21 13.19 13.28
CA PRO A 296 24.19 13.04 14.74
C PRO A 296 25.55 13.31 15.36
N SER A 297 25.54 13.81 16.60
CA SER A 297 26.72 14.14 17.40
C SER A 297 27.66 12.96 17.65
N SER A 298 27.15 11.72 17.58
CA SER A 298 27.90 10.46 17.64
C SER A 298 28.75 10.17 16.40
N TYR A 299 28.52 10.89 15.30
CA TYR A 299 29.29 10.79 14.05
C TYR A 299 30.07 12.09 13.77
N PRO A 300 30.95 12.56 14.66
CA PRO A 300 31.65 13.82 14.46
C PRO A 300 32.71 13.71 13.35
N GLY A 301 33.48 14.79 13.18
CA GLY A 301 34.67 14.81 12.33
C GLY A 301 34.37 15.09 10.87
N LYS A 302 35.34 14.72 10.01
CA LYS A 302 35.38 15.04 8.59
C LYS A 302 34.97 13.84 7.74
N LYS A 303 34.07 14.06 6.80
CA LYS A 303 33.60 13.08 5.81
C LYS A 303 33.90 13.62 4.41
N SER A 304 34.30 12.73 3.51
CA SER A 304 34.69 13.12 2.15
C SER A 304 34.11 12.16 1.10
N LEU A 305 33.59 12.73 0.02
CA LEU A 305 33.14 12.03 -1.18
C LEU A 305 33.87 12.63 -2.37
N THR A 306 34.74 11.87 -3.03
CA THR A 306 35.58 12.35 -4.12
C THR A 306 35.16 11.78 -5.46
N ASN A 307 35.44 12.52 -6.53
CA ASN A 307 35.14 12.15 -7.91
C ASN A 307 33.67 11.79 -8.15
N PHE A 308 32.74 12.44 -7.43
CA PHE A 308 31.32 12.23 -7.65
C PHE A 308 30.89 12.92 -8.94
N ARG A 309 30.46 12.14 -9.93
CA ARG A 309 30.01 12.68 -11.21
C ARG A 309 28.55 13.12 -11.11
N TYR A 310 28.29 14.38 -11.45
CA TYR A 310 26.95 14.92 -11.58
C TYR A 310 26.86 15.70 -12.90
N ARG A 311 26.14 15.13 -13.88
CA ARG A 311 26.07 15.67 -15.26
C ARG A 311 27.48 15.95 -15.80
N ASN A 312 27.76 17.21 -16.14
CA ASN A 312 29.04 17.66 -16.69
C ASN A 312 30.08 18.04 -15.61
N ALA A 313 29.73 17.92 -14.33
CA ALA A 313 30.60 18.24 -13.20
C ALA A 313 31.21 16.99 -12.55
N LEU A 314 32.41 17.16 -12.00
CA LEU A 314 33.09 16.22 -11.12
C LEU A 314 33.29 16.90 -9.76
N LEU A 315 32.66 16.37 -8.72
CA LEU A 315 32.59 16.99 -7.40
C LEU A 315 33.46 16.25 -6.39
N ASP A 316 34.27 17.01 -5.66
CA ASP A 316 34.90 16.59 -4.41
C ASP A 316 34.19 17.31 -3.25
N ILE A 317 33.40 16.57 -2.46
CA ILE A 317 32.55 17.10 -1.39
C ILE A 317 33.16 16.74 -0.03
N GLU A 318 33.28 17.74 0.83
CA GLU A 318 33.76 17.61 2.20
C GLU A 318 32.73 18.16 3.18
N VAL A 319 32.39 17.39 4.21
CA VAL A 319 31.51 17.81 5.30
C VAL A 319 32.25 17.65 6.63
N GLU A 320 32.31 18.72 7.41
CA GLU A 320 33.02 18.79 8.69
C GLU A 320 32.07 19.18 9.82
N GLY A 321 32.02 18.37 10.87
CA GLY A 321 31.22 18.62 12.08
C GLY A 321 29.95 17.77 12.18
N PHE A 322 29.04 18.20 13.06
CA PHE A 322 27.74 17.56 13.30
C PHE A 322 26.62 18.61 13.46
N GLY A 323 25.37 18.15 13.47
CA GLY A 323 24.16 18.97 13.55
C GLY A 323 23.27 18.81 12.32
N ASN A 324 22.14 19.52 12.32
CA ASN A 324 21.17 19.53 11.22
C ASN A 324 21.11 20.89 10.48
N GLN A 325 22.06 21.79 10.75
CA GLN A 325 22.18 23.08 10.07
C GLN A 325 23.61 23.33 9.58
N ILE A 326 23.72 23.96 8.41
CA ILE A 326 24.99 24.37 7.81
C ILE A 326 25.41 25.72 8.42
N LYS A 327 26.63 25.78 8.97
CA LYS A 327 27.26 27.02 9.42
C LYS A 327 27.83 27.81 8.24
N SER A 328 28.50 27.12 7.31
CA SER A 328 29.02 27.72 6.08
C SER A 328 29.20 26.66 5.00
N ILE A 329 28.97 27.04 3.74
CA ILE A 329 29.22 26.20 2.57
C ILE A 329 29.91 27.03 1.48
N THR A 330 30.93 26.43 0.85
CA THR A 330 31.70 27.06 -0.24
C THR A 330 31.86 26.11 -1.41
N MET A 331 31.91 26.66 -2.62
CA MET A 331 32.36 25.97 -3.84
C MET A 331 33.63 26.67 -4.35
N ASP A 332 34.72 25.93 -4.49
CA ASP A 332 36.03 26.45 -4.91
C ASP A 332 36.53 27.65 -4.06
N GLY A 333 36.19 27.65 -2.77
CA GLY A 333 36.56 28.69 -1.81
C GLY A 333 35.56 29.84 -1.70
N GLU A 334 34.64 29.98 -2.65
CA GLU A 334 33.63 31.04 -2.66
C GLU A 334 32.31 30.57 -2.02
N PRO A 335 31.57 31.44 -1.29
CA PRO A 335 30.30 31.07 -0.67
C PRO A 335 29.29 30.50 -1.68
N LEU A 336 28.72 29.33 -1.39
CA LEU A 336 27.68 28.72 -2.21
C LEU A 336 26.30 29.16 -1.69
N LYS A 337 25.68 30.11 -2.40
CA LYS A 337 24.39 30.69 -2.01
C LYS A 337 23.31 29.60 -1.88
N ASP A 338 22.48 29.71 -0.84
CA ASP A 338 21.34 28.83 -0.54
C ASP A 338 21.71 27.33 -0.44
N ALA A 339 23.00 27.04 -0.23
CA ALA A 339 23.57 25.69 -0.28
C ALA A 339 23.18 24.92 -1.56
N PHE A 340 23.10 25.61 -2.70
CA PHE A 340 22.56 25.05 -3.94
C PHE A 340 23.59 25.05 -5.08
N LEU A 341 23.84 23.86 -5.65
CA LEU A 341 24.68 23.66 -6.82
C LEU A 341 23.81 23.56 -8.08
N SER A 342 23.98 24.53 -9.00
CA SER A 342 23.26 24.52 -10.27
C SER A 342 23.62 23.33 -11.15
N ALA A 343 22.63 22.76 -11.84
CA ALA A 343 22.81 21.70 -12.83
C ALA A 343 23.66 22.08 -14.05
N GLY A 344 23.84 23.38 -14.31
CA GLY A 344 24.67 23.88 -15.41
C GLY A 344 26.18 23.91 -15.11
N VAL A 345 26.57 23.60 -13.87
CA VAL A 345 27.99 23.53 -13.47
C VAL A 345 28.71 22.43 -14.27
N SER A 346 29.95 22.70 -14.67
CA SER A 346 30.76 21.77 -15.47
C SER A 346 32.23 21.87 -15.11
N GLY A 347 32.96 20.76 -15.29
CA GLY A 347 34.36 20.67 -14.87
C GLY A 347 34.50 20.17 -13.44
N LYS A 348 35.70 20.31 -12.87
CA LYS A 348 36.01 19.80 -11.53
C LYS A 348 35.82 20.90 -10.49
N HIS A 349 35.08 20.58 -9.42
CA HIS A 349 34.78 21.52 -8.33
C HIS A 349 34.97 20.88 -6.96
N SER A 350 35.34 21.69 -5.97
CA SER A 350 35.38 21.29 -4.56
C SER A 350 34.29 21.99 -3.77
N VAL A 351 33.45 21.22 -3.08
CA VAL A 351 32.42 21.73 -2.16
C VAL A 351 32.85 21.44 -0.74
N ARG A 352 32.90 22.46 0.11
CA ARG A 352 33.19 22.31 1.55
C ARG A 352 32.01 22.80 2.37
N ILE A 353 31.52 21.96 3.27
CA ILE A 353 30.40 22.20 4.17
C ILE A 353 30.91 22.10 5.61
N VAL A 354 30.66 23.14 6.40
CA VAL A 354 30.94 23.16 7.84
C VAL A 354 29.61 23.22 8.57
N MET A 355 29.38 22.28 9.48
CA MET A 355 28.18 22.21 10.30
C MET A 355 28.23 23.19 11.48
N ASN A 356 27.08 23.48 12.08
CA ASN A 356 26.99 24.35 13.27
C ASN A 356 27.57 23.72 14.55
N ASN A 357 27.73 22.39 14.61
CA ASN A 357 28.12 21.64 15.81
C ASN A 357 27.14 21.83 16.97
N GLU A 358 25.84 21.91 16.66
CA GLU A 358 24.77 21.92 17.66
C GLU A 358 24.00 20.60 17.59
N ALA A 359 23.77 19.99 18.76
CA ALA A 359 22.98 18.77 18.86
C ALA A 359 21.49 19.08 18.63
N PHE A 360 20.75 18.12 18.09
CA PHE A 360 19.32 18.21 17.79
C PHE A 360 18.57 16.99 18.38
N ASP A 361 18.99 16.60 19.58
CA ASP A 361 18.57 15.41 20.34
C ASP A 361 17.43 15.66 21.34
N GLN A 362 16.73 16.79 21.19
CA GLN A 362 15.69 17.22 22.13
C GLN A 362 14.46 16.30 22.09
N SER A 363 14.15 15.70 20.95
CA SER A 363 13.00 14.80 20.78
C SER A 363 13.23 13.41 21.37
N GLY A 364 12.14 12.71 21.71
CA GLY A 364 12.17 11.32 22.18
C GLY A 364 12.35 10.28 21.06
N ILE A 365 12.48 9.03 21.49
CA ILE A 365 12.33 7.82 20.66
C ILE A 365 11.42 6.84 21.42
N HIS A 366 10.45 6.24 20.73
CA HIS A 366 9.56 5.24 21.31
C HIS A 366 10.11 3.82 21.06
N LEU A 367 11.11 3.44 21.87
CA LEU A 367 11.62 2.07 21.90
C LEU A 367 10.64 1.15 22.62
N VAL A 368 10.32 0.03 22.00
CA VAL A 368 9.38 -0.97 22.51
C VAL A 368 9.94 -2.38 22.37
N ASP A 369 9.50 -3.29 23.24
CA ASP A 369 9.75 -4.72 23.08
C ASP A 369 9.13 -5.23 21.77
N ASN A 370 9.76 -6.24 21.16
CA ASN A 370 9.12 -6.96 20.07
C ASN A 370 7.87 -7.67 20.58
N HIS A 371 6.71 -7.36 20.00
CA HIS A 371 5.40 -7.80 20.48
C HIS A 371 4.57 -8.39 19.35
N PHE A 372 3.79 -9.41 19.67
CA PHE A 372 2.85 -10.06 18.77
C PHE A 372 1.43 -9.80 19.25
N SER A 373 0.57 -9.28 18.37
CA SER A 373 -0.86 -9.18 18.66
C SER A 373 -1.51 -10.57 18.81
N LEU A 374 -2.76 -10.62 19.26
CA LEU A 374 -3.56 -11.84 19.24
C LEU A 374 -3.98 -12.26 17.83
N PRO A 375 -4.26 -13.55 17.59
CA PRO A 375 -4.89 -13.99 16.35
C PRO A 375 -6.30 -13.41 16.23
N ASN A 376 -6.75 -13.17 14.99
CA ASN A 376 -8.12 -12.71 14.77
C ASN A 376 -9.14 -13.79 15.17
N PRO A 377 -10.27 -13.42 15.80
CA PRO A 377 -11.33 -14.38 16.10
C PRO A 377 -11.93 -14.98 14.81
N GLN A 378 -12.54 -16.16 14.96
CA GLN A 378 -13.27 -16.85 13.90
C GLN A 378 -14.76 -16.70 14.15
N LEU A 379 -15.40 -15.80 13.40
CA LEU A 379 -16.81 -15.47 13.58
C LEU A 379 -17.66 -16.47 12.80
N ILE A 380 -18.69 -17.02 13.45
CA ILE A 380 -19.67 -17.90 12.82
C ILE A 380 -21.09 -17.46 13.15
N ARG A 381 -22.03 -17.70 12.24
CA ARG A 381 -23.46 -17.48 12.49
C ARG A 381 -24.08 -18.73 13.08
N GLN A 382 -24.75 -18.59 14.22
CA GLN A 382 -25.55 -19.64 14.86
C GLN A 382 -26.95 -19.10 15.19
N GLY A 383 -27.92 -19.38 14.30
CA GLY A 383 -29.29 -18.85 14.43
C GLY A 383 -29.31 -17.32 14.35
N ASN A 384 -29.79 -16.68 15.42
CA ASN A 384 -29.86 -15.22 15.57
C ASN A 384 -28.68 -14.62 16.35
N ASN A 385 -27.62 -15.39 16.58
CA ASN A 385 -26.38 -14.91 17.18
C ASN A 385 -25.21 -15.11 16.24
N LEU A 386 -24.21 -14.26 16.39
CA LEU A 386 -22.85 -14.48 15.91
C LEU A 386 -22.01 -14.92 17.09
N LYS A 387 -21.18 -15.95 16.90
CA LYS A 387 -20.33 -16.54 17.94
C LYS A 387 -18.90 -16.69 17.48
N TRP A 388 -17.98 -16.68 18.43
CA TRP A 388 -16.58 -17.02 18.21
C TRP A 388 -16.03 -17.79 19.41
N GLU A 389 -14.93 -18.50 19.19
CA GLU A 389 -14.21 -19.16 20.28
C GLU A 389 -13.38 -18.14 21.07
N PRO A 390 -13.21 -18.31 22.39
CA PRO A 390 -12.30 -17.49 23.18
C PRO A 390 -10.87 -17.52 22.62
N VAL A 391 -10.28 -16.35 22.42
CA VAL A 391 -8.88 -16.19 22.02
C VAL A 391 -8.00 -16.14 23.27
N ALA A 392 -6.99 -17.01 23.35
CA ALA A 392 -6.08 -17.05 24.49
C ALA A 392 -5.34 -15.71 24.66
N GLY A 393 -5.35 -15.17 25.88
CA GLY A 393 -4.75 -13.86 26.20
C GLY A 393 -5.65 -12.66 25.91
N ALA A 394 -6.85 -12.85 25.35
CA ALA A 394 -7.78 -11.75 25.12
C ALA A 394 -8.37 -11.23 26.43
N VAL A 395 -8.29 -9.91 26.63
CA VAL A 395 -8.94 -9.19 27.74
C VAL A 395 -10.26 -8.56 27.33
N GLY A 396 -10.66 -8.71 26.07
CA GLY A 396 -11.94 -8.26 25.52
C GLY A 396 -12.00 -8.37 24.00
N TYR A 397 -13.18 -8.13 23.46
CA TYR A 397 -13.45 -8.14 22.02
C TYR A 397 -14.14 -6.85 21.61
N ARG A 398 -13.81 -6.33 20.43
CA ARG A 398 -14.57 -5.24 19.78
C ARG A 398 -15.45 -5.83 18.71
N VAL A 399 -16.74 -5.48 18.75
CA VAL A 399 -17.72 -5.87 17.74
C VAL A 399 -17.94 -4.68 16.82
N TYR A 400 -17.84 -4.92 15.52
CA TYR A 400 -18.08 -3.93 14.49
C TYR A 400 -19.35 -4.27 13.71
N LYS A 401 -20.13 -3.24 13.39
CA LYS A 401 -21.33 -3.33 12.55
C LYS A 401 -21.25 -2.25 11.47
N ASN A 402 -21.30 -2.65 10.21
CA ASN A 402 -21.20 -1.76 9.04
C ASN A 402 -19.97 -0.84 9.09
N GLY A 403 -18.82 -1.38 9.54
CA GLY A 403 -17.56 -0.63 9.64
C GLY A 403 -17.41 0.20 10.92
N GLU A 404 -18.47 0.46 11.67
CA GLU A 404 -18.40 1.20 12.93
C GLU A 404 -18.29 0.26 14.14
N GLN A 405 -17.58 0.69 15.18
CA GLN A 405 -17.53 -0.05 16.43
C GLN A 405 -18.91 0.02 17.12
N LEU A 406 -19.55 -1.13 17.27
CA LEU A 406 -20.85 -1.27 17.92
C LEU A 406 -20.70 -1.40 19.44
N ASP A 407 -19.77 -2.23 19.90
CA ASP A 407 -19.62 -2.58 21.32
C ASP A 407 -18.21 -3.10 21.65
N GLN A 408 -17.88 -3.11 22.94
CA GLN A 408 -16.73 -3.83 23.50
C GLN A 408 -17.20 -4.78 24.62
N THR A 409 -16.91 -6.06 24.48
CA THR A 409 -17.47 -7.11 25.35
C THR A 409 -16.46 -8.17 25.77
N LEU A 410 -16.71 -8.83 26.90
CA LEU A 410 -16.01 -10.05 27.34
C LEU A 410 -16.72 -11.32 26.84
N ALA A 411 -17.97 -11.20 26.40
CA ALA A 411 -18.72 -12.32 25.84
C ALA A 411 -18.12 -12.73 24.49
N THR A 412 -18.36 -13.98 24.10
CA THR A 412 -17.95 -14.50 22.79
C THR A 412 -19.14 -14.70 21.85
N GLU A 413 -20.19 -13.91 22.06
CA GLU A 413 -21.35 -13.86 21.20
C GLU A 413 -21.96 -12.46 21.14
N VAL A 414 -22.63 -12.16 20.02
CA VAL A 414 -23.45 -10.96 19.85
C VAL A 414 -24.75 -11.32 19.11
N ALA A 415 -25.87 -10.75 19.54
CA ALA A 415 -27.15 -10.94 18.87
C ALA A 415 -27.21 -10.13 17.56
N ILE A 416 -27.78 -10.71 16.51
CA ILE A 416 -28.10 -10.00 15.27
C ILE A 416 -29.53 -9.47 15.29
N VAL A 417 -29.76 -8.34 14.63
CA VAL A 417 -31.11 -7.79 14.48
C VAL A 417 -31.79 -8.48 13.30
N ALA A 418 -32.88 -9.19 13.58
CA ALA A 418 -33.62 -9.93 12.55
C ALA A 418 -34.19 -8.99 11.48
N GLY A 419 -34.04 -9.37 10.21
CA GLY A 419 -34.55 -8.62 9.06
C GLY A 419 -33.68 -7.42 8.63
N GLU A 420 -32.60 -7.13 9.34
CA GLU A 420 -31.64 -6.09 8.95
C GLU A 420 -30.64 -6.61 7.89
N VAL A 421 -30.18 -5.72 7.02
CA VAL A 421 -28.99 -5.93 6.19
C VAL A 421 -27.82 -5.24 6.88
N ALA A 422 -26.89 -6.03 7.44
CA ALA A 422 -25.75 -5.51 8.18
C ALA A 422 -24.55 -6.47 8.12
N GLU A 423 -23.36 -5.90 8.00
CA GLU A 423 -22.10 -6.63 8.03
C GLU A 423 -21.49 -6.58 9.44
N TYR A 424 -21.10 -7.73 9.97
CA TYR A 424 -20.51 -7.84 11.30
C TYR A 424 -19.09 -8.39 11.24
N LYS A 425 -18.23 -7.85 12.11
CA LYS A 425 -16.84 -8.26 12.32
C LYS A 425 -16.51 -8.23 13.81
N VAL A 426 -15.52 -9.01 14.23
CA VAL A 426 -15.03 -8.98 15.62
C VAL A 426 -13.50 -9.01 15.66
N SER A 427 -12.88 -8.29 16.58
CA SER A 427 -11.44 -8.38 16.87
C SER A 427 -11.22 -8.69 18.36
N ALA A 428 -10.02 -9.15 18.70
CA ALA A 428 -9.58 -9.38 20.07
C ALA A 428 -8.61 -8.28 20.53
N LEU A 429 -8.66 -7.94 21.82
CA LEU A 429 -7.73 -7.02 22.48
C LEU A 429 -6.84 -7.78 23.45
N ASP A 430 -5.53 -7.53 23.41
CA ASP A 430 -4.61 -8.02 24.44
C ASP A 430 -4.55 -7.10 25.68
N ASP A 431 -3.81 -7.55 26.69
CA ASP A 431 -3.61 -6.84 27.96
C ASP A 431 -2.81 -5.53 27.82
N ARG A 432 -2.13 -5.31 26.70
CA ARG A 432 -1.44 -4.07 26.33
C ARG A 432 -2.30 -3.14 25.46
N GLY A 433 -3.53 -3.55 25.14
CA GLY A 433 -4.47 -2.78 24.34
C GLY A 433 -4.23 -2.86 22.83
N TYR A 434 -3.38 -3.76 22.34
CA TYR A 434 -3.25 -4.00 20.90
C TYR A 434 -4.42 -4.83 20.39
N GLU A 435 -4.93 -4.42 19.24
CA GLU A 435 -6.02 -5.08 18.55
C GLU A 435 -5.48 -6.09 17.53
N SER A 436 -6.10 -7.27 17.48
CA SER A 436 -5.89 -8.22 16.38
C SER A 436 -6.45 -7.65 15.07
N PHE A 437 -6.24 -8.35 13.95
CA PHE A 437 -7.12 -8.13 12.81
C PHE A 437 -8.57 -8.51 13.17
N THR A 438 -9.54 -7.98 12.45
CA THR A 438 -10.92 -8.43 12.53
C THR A 438 -11.05 -9.84 11.95
N SER A 439 -12.09 -10.54 12.37
CA SER A 439 -12.60 -11.76 11.73
C SER A 439 -12.97 -11.49 10.27
N GLU A 440 -13.17 -12.58 9.51
CA GLU A 440 -13.88 -12.50 8.24
C GLU A 440 -15.25 -11.84 8.45
N PRO A 441 -15.66 -10.89 7.60
CA PRO A 441 -16.97 -10.25 7.71
C PRO A 441 -18.10 -11.23 7.38
N ILE A 442 -19.14 -11.23 8.22
CA ILE A 442 -20.40 -11.92 7.93
C ILE A 442 -21.47 -10.87 7.59
N LEU A 443 -21.95 -10.92 6.35
CA LEU A 443 -23.09 -10.13 5.92
C LEU A 443 -24.40 -10.85 6.29
N ILE A 444 -25.21 -10.19 7.10
CA ILE A 444 -26.57 -10.61 7.44
C ILE A 444 -27.53 -9.89 6.50
N TYR A 445 -28.48 -10.63 5.93
CA TYR A 445 -29.58 -10.10 5.15
C TYR A 445 -30.77 -11.08 5.19
N PRO A 446 -32.01 -10.61 5.05
CA PRO A 446 -33.17 -11.49 4.86
C PRO A 446 -33.18 -12.06 3.43
N ASP A 447 -33.71 -13.27 3.26
CA ASP A 447 -33.80 -13.93 1.93
C ASP A 447 -34.55 -13.07 0.90
N ALA A 448 -35.53 -12.28 1.34
CA ALA A 448 -36.26 -11.36 0.48
C ALA A 448 -35.39 -10.23 -0.10
N ALA A 449 -34.25 -9.90 0.51
CA ALA A 449 -33.34 -8.85 0.06
C ALA A 449 -32.38 -9.30 -1.04
N VAL A 450 -32.19 -10.62 -1.24
CA VAL A 450 -31.31 -11.15 -2.28
C VAL A 450 -32.09 -11.47 -3.56
N ARG A 451 -31.44 -11.21 -4.70
CA ARG A 451 -31.87 -11.64 -6.03
C ARG A 451 -30.67 -12.24 -6.76
N ILE A 452 -30.87 -13.39 -7.37
CA ILE A 452 -29.86 -14.11 -8.17
C ILE A 452 -30.26 -14.01 -9.63
N ILE A 453 -29.30 -13.67 -10.49
CA ILE A 453 -29.46 -13.53 -11.93
C ILE A 453 -28.44 -14.44 -12.60
N GLU A 454 -28.92 -15.57 -13.09
CA GLU A 454 -28.14 -16.60 -13.79
C GLU A 454 -27.61 -16.02 -15.13
N LEU A 455 -26.28 -15.93 -15.29
CA LEU A 455 -25.68 -15.19 -16.40
C LEU A 455 -25.80 -15.92 -17.74
N GLU A 456 -25.95 -17.25 -17.72
CA GLU A 456 -26.17 -18.08 -18.91
C GLU A 456 -27.52 -17.82 -19.58
N GLN A 457 -28.41 -17.05 -18.94
CA GLN A 457 -29.65 -16.57 -19.58
C GLN A 457 -29.42 -15.36 -20.49
N PHE A 458 -28.26 -14.69 -20.38
CA PHE A 458 -27.95 -13.42 -21.07
C PHE A 458 -26.73 -13.51 -21.98
N ALA A 459 -25.96 -14.59 -21.92
CA ALA A 459 -24.80 -14.85 -22.77
C ALA A 459 -24.68 -16.34 -23.10
N GLU A 460 -23.83 -16.69 -24.08
CA GLU A 460 -23.63 -18.08 -24.48
C GLU A 460 -23.05 -18.90 -23.32
N ALA A 461 -23.79 -19.93 -22.90
CA ALA A 461 -23.35 -20.88 -21.89
C ALA A 461 -22.12 -21.65 -22.35
N SER A 462 -21.15 -21.83 -21.44
CA SER A 462 -19.96 -22.64 -21.70
C SER A 462 -20.30 -24.13 -21.73
N GLY A 463 -19.69 -24.86 -22.66
CA GLY A 463 -19.74 -26.32 -22.71
C GLY A 463 -18.64 -27.02 -21.89
N LEU A 464 -17.87 -26.27 -21.10
CA LEU A 464 -16.76 -26.83 -20.31
C LEU A 464 -17.29 -27.71 -19.16
N PRO A 465 -16.62 -28.84 -18.83
CA PRO A 465 -17.14 -29.85 -17.92
C PRO A 465 -16.85 -29.52 -16.44
N TYR A 466 -17.14 -28.29 -16.01
CA TYR A 466 -16.98 -27.86 -14.62
C TYR A 466 -18.26 -28.16 -13.81
N SER A 467 -18.19 -28.06 -12.48
CA SER A 467 -19.28 -28.39 -11.57
C SER A 467 -19.41 -27.35 -10.45
N ASN A 468 -20.42 -27.48 -9.58
CA ASN A 468 -20.69 -26.59 -8.43
C ASN A 468 -21.13 -25.14 -8.78
N TYR A 469 -21.56 -24.91 -10.02
CA TYR A 469 -22.27 -23.68 -10.43
C TYR A 469 -23.79 -23.80 -10.15
N SER A 470 -24.53 -22.69 -10.17
CA SER A 470 -26.00 -22.68 -10.02
C SER A 470 -26.73 -22.78 -11.36
N GLY A 471 -28.06 -22.73 -11.35
CA GLY A 471 -28.83 -22.72 -12.60
C GLY A 471 -28.55 -23.93 -13.52
N ASN A 472 -28.43 -23.66 -14.82
CA ASN A 472 -28.23 -24.69 -15.86
C ASN A 472 -26.88 -24.58 -16.56
N GLY A 473 -26.04 -23.61 -16.20
CA GLY A 473 -24.74 -23.41 -16.82
C GLY A 473 -23.98 -22.22 -16.24
N PHE A 474 -22.88 -21.86 -16.89
CA PHE A 474 -22.08 -20.70 -16.57
C PHE A 474 -21.54 -20.09 -17.87
N VAL A 475 -21.03 -18.87 -17.82
CA VAL A 475 -20.53 -18.11 -18.98
C VAL A 475 -19.01 -18.01 -18.93
N GLU A 476 -18.35 -18.40 -20.02
CA GLU A 476 -16.90 -18.17 -20.20
C GLU A 476 -16.66 -16.75 -20.72
N ILE A 477 -15.89 -15.94 -19.99
CA ILE A 477 -15.42 -14.63 -20.46
C ILE A 477 -13.93 -14.69 -20.82
N SER A 478 -13.52 -13.99 -21.87
CA SER A 478 -12.10 -13.82 -22.22
C SER A 478 -11.88 -12.50 -22.98
N THR A 479 -10.68 -12.29 -23.52
CA THR A 479 -10.39 -11.18 -24.44
C THR A 479 -11.14 -11.29 -25.78
N THR A 480 -11.68 -12.47 -26.10
CA THR A 480 -12.36 -12.77 -27.38
C THR A 480 -13.77 -13.34 -27.24
N LYS A 481 -14.12 -13.94 -26.09
CA LYS A 481 -15.44 -14.51 -25.80
C LYS A 481 -16.19 -13.66 -24.79
N ASN A 482 -17.51 -13.52 -24.99
CA ASN A 482 -18.43 -12.84 -24.08
C ASN A 482 -17.86 -11.52 -23.52
N ARG A 483 -17.30 -10.69 -24.41
CA ARG A 483 -16.69 -9.40 -24.07
C ARG A 483 -17.69 -8.38 -23.52
N LEU A 484 -18.98 -8.61 -23.75
CA LEU A 484 -20.08 -7.83 -23.21
C LEU A 484 -21.20 -8.79 -22.81
N ILE A 485 -21.61 -8.72 -21.55
CA ILE A 485 -22.82 -9.38 -21.04
C ILE A 485 -23.78 -8.27 -20.60
N GLU A 486 -24.94 -8.18 -21.25
CA GLU A 486 -25.99 -7.22 -20.90
C GLU A 486 -27.16 -7.92 -20.21
N CYS A 487 -27.27 -7.74 -18.90
CA CYS A 487 -28.33 -8.30 -18.08
C CYS A 487 -29.47 -7.28 -17.94
N THR A 488 -30.67 -7.68 -18.37
CA THR A 488 -31.89 -6.95 -17.99
C THR A 488 -32.39 -7.50 -16.65
N VAL A 489 -32.44 -6.65 -15.63
CA VAL A 489 -32.87 -7.03 -14.28
C VAL A 489 -34.07 -6.19 -13.85
N SER A 490 -35.02 -6.79 -13.12
CA SER A 490 -36.14 -6.05 -12.54
C SER A 490 -36.07 -6.11 -11.02
N VAL A 491 -36.12 -4.95 -10.36
CA VAL A 491 -36.16 -4.85 -8.90
C VAL A 491 -37.44 -4.17 -8.44
N GLU A 492 -37.99 -4.62 -7.31
CA GLU A 492 -39.29 -4.11 -6.81
C GLU A 492 -39.23 -2.68 -6.30
N LYS A 493 -38.09 -2.29 -5.72
CA LYS A 493 -37.90 -0.99 -5.08
C LYS A 493 -36.64 -0.32 -5.62
N SER A 494 -36.74 0.97 -5.92
CA SER A 494 -35.55 1.81 -6.14
C SER A 494 -34.69 1.82 -4.87
N GLY A 495 -33.39 2.00 -5.03
CA GLY A 495 -32.46 2.13 -3.91
C GLY A 495 -31.04 1.68 -4.26
N PHE A 496 -30.20 1.58 -3.23
CA PHE A 496 -28.87 1.01 -3.35
C PHE A 496 -28.90 -0.51 -3.20
N TYR A 497 -28.11 -1.19 -4.02
CA TYR A 497 -27.90 -2.63 -3.99
C TYR A 497 -26.41 -2.90 -3.97
N SER A 498 -25.98 -3.88 -3.17
CA SER A 498 -24.68 -4.50 -3.37
C SER A 498 -24.78 -5.46 -4.55
N LEU A 499 -23.82 -5.36 -5.47
CA LEU A 499 -23.70 -6.20 -6.65
C LEU A 499 -22.33 -6.88 -6.65
N ASP A 500 -22.32 -8.22 -6.66
CA ASP A 500 -21.13 -9.04 -6.88
C ASP A 500 -21.44 -10.17 -7.88
N VAL A 501 -20.40 -10.82 -8.38
CA VAL A 501 -20.50 -11.94 -9.33
C VAL A 501 -19.86 -13.17 -8.72
N HIS A 502 -20.57 -14.29 -8.79
CA HIS A 502 -20.04 -15.61 -8.47
C HIS A 502 -19.21 -16.11 -9.64
N TYR A 503 -17.94 -16.43 -9.39
CA TYR A 503 -16.97 -16.68 -10.45
C TYR A 503 -15.97 -17.77 -10.08
N SER A 504 -15.32 -18.30 -11.11
CA SER A 504 -14.19 -19.22 -11.03
C SER A 504 -13.06 -18.76 -11.96
N ASN A 505 -11.81 -18.89 -11.51
CA ASN A 505 -10.63 -18.57 -12.31
C ASN A 505 -9.50 -19.56 -12.00
N GLY A 506 -9.41 -20.60 -12.83
CA GLY A 506 -8.41 -21.67 -12.74
C GLY A 506 -7.09 -21.38 -13.46
N ASN A 507 -6.86 -20.16 -13.98
CA ASN A 507 -5.73 -19.88 -14.88
C ASN A 507 -4.34 -19.92 -14.22
N GLY A 508 -4.26 -20.16 -12.90
CA GLY A 508 -3.00 -20.39 -12.20
C GLY A 508 -3.17 -20.34 -10.68
N PRO A 509 -2.05 -20.46 -9.93
CA PRO A 509 -2.08 -20.55 -8.49
C PRO A 509 -2.57 -19.26 -7.84
N TRP A 510 -3.05 -19.36 -6.61
CA TRP A 510 -3.57 -18.20 -5.89
C TRP A 510 -2.47 -17.22 -5.45
N ASN A 511 -1.20 -17.62 -5.36
CA ASN A 511 -0.08 -16.87 -4.75
C ASN A 511 1.05 -16.45 -5.70
N THR A 512 0.84 -16.54 -7.01
CA THR A 512 1.77 -16.06 -8.03
C THR A 512 1.03 -15.96 -9.35
N ASP A 513 1.73 -15.59 -10.43
CA ASP A 513 1.19 -15.43 -11.77
C ASP A 513 0.30 -14.17 -11.91
N ASN A 514 -0.06 -13.78 -13.13
CA ASN A 514 -0.56 -12.43 -13.44
C ASN A 514 -1.88 -12.42 -14.24
N LYS A 515 -2.75 -13.41 -14.02
CA LYS A 515 -3.94 -13.68 -14.86
C LYS A 515 -5.26 -13.34 -14.17
N CYS A 516 -5.30 -12.25 -13.41
CA CYS A 516 -6.55 -11.73 -12.85
C CYS A 516 -7.48 -11.31 -13.99
N ALA A 517 -8.71 -11.82 -14.05
CA ALA A 517 -9.67 -11.30 -15.02
C ALA A 517 -10.32 -10.01 -14.48
N ILE A 518 -10.54 -9.04 -15.36
CA ILE A 518 -11.05 -7.71 -15.01
C ILE A 518 -12.19 -7.37 -15.95
N ARG A 519 -13.33 -6.92 -15.43
CA ARG A 519 -14.44 -6.44 -16.26
C ARG A 519 -15.03 -5.16 -15.71
N SER A 520 -15.16 -4.14 -16.55
CA SER A 520 -15.96 -2.95 -16.25
C SER A 520 -17.41 -3.29 -15.88
N LEU A 521 -17.93 -2.61 -14.87
CA LEU A 521 -19.31 -2.69 -14.42
C LEU A 521 -20.05 -1.38 -14.67
N THR A 522 -21.16 -1.46 -15.39
CA THR A 522 -22.07 -0.35 -15.62
C THR A 522 -23.50 -0.73 -15.24
N ALA A 523 -24.23 0.16 -14.58
CA ALA A 523 -25.67 0.01 -14.36
C ALA A 523 -26.41 1.29 -14.78
N ASN A 524 -27.41 1.14 -15.65
CA ASN A 524 -28.16 2.24 -16.26
C ASN A 524 -27.24 3.33 -16.85
N ASP A 525 -26.26 2.90 -17.65
CA ASP A 525 -25.25 3.73 -18.33
C ASP A 525 -24.28 4.49 -17.40
N LYS A 526 -24.34 4.26 -16.08
CA LYS A 526 -23.35 4.77 -15.12
C LYS A 526 -22.28 3.71 -14.82
N TYR A 527 -21.01 4.09 -14.99
CA TYR A 527 -19.85 3.28 -14.58
C TYR A 527 -19.70 3.23 -13.06
N TYR A 528 -19.46 2.04 -12.50
CA TYR A 528 -19.28 1.83 -11.07
C TYR A 528 -17.86 1.37 -10.68
N GLY A 529 -17.02 1.01 -11.64
CA GLY A 529 -15.69 0.45 -11.40
C GLY A 529 -15.52 -0.89 -12.11
N VAL A 530 -14.57 -1.69 -11.65
CA VAL A 530 -14.31 -3.03 -12.19
C VAL A 530 -14.72 -4.15 -11.24
N LEU A 531 -15.17 -5.27 -11.80
CA LEU A 531 -15.20 -6.56 -11.14
C LEU A 531 -13.81 -7.19 -11.32
N VAL A 532 -13.13 -7.47 -10.20
CA VAL A 532 -11.88 -8.22 -10.18
C VAL A 532 -12.15 -9.69 -9.87
N LEU A 533 -11.52 -10.54 -10.68
CA LEU A 533 -11.75 -11.98 -10.71
C LEU A 533 -10.39 -12.69 -10.63
N PRO A 534 -9.65 -12.56 -9.52
CA PRO A 534 -8.32 -13.12 -9.38
C PRO A 534 -8.32 -14.64 -9.40
N GLN A 535 -7.16 -15.22 -9.68
CA GLN A 535 -6.94 -16.67 -9.69
C GLN A 535 -7.32 -17.30 -8.34
N ARG A 536 -8.04 -18.41 -8.39
CA ARG A 536 -8.52 -19.13 -7.20
C ARG A 536 -7.77 -20.43 -6.92
N GLY A 537 -7.08 -20.96 -7.93
CA GLY A 537 -6.28 -22.16 -7.83
C GLY A 537 -5.88 -22.64 -9.22
N LYS A 538 -4.72 -23.29 -9.34
CA LYS A 538 -4.25 -23.74 -10.66
C LYS A 538 -5.12 -24.92 -11.11
N ASP A 539 -5.78 -24.75 -12.26
CA ASP A 539 -6.70 -25.73 -12.86
C ASP A 539 -7.94 -26.06 -12.00
N GLU A 540 -8.19 -25.27 -10.94
CA GLU A 540 -9.31 -25.44 -9.99
C GLU A 540 -10.58 -24.71 -10.48
N TRP A 541 -11.12 -25.15 -11.61
CA TRP A 541 -12.25 -24.47 -12.26
C TRP A 541 -13.63 -24.70 -11.63
N SER A 542 -13.76 -25.69 -10.74
CA SER A 542 -15.00 -25.95 -9.97
C SER A 542 -14.97 -25.34 -8.55
N ASP A 543 -13.93 -24.55 -8.23
CA ASP A 543 -13.92 -23.70 -7.04
C ASP A 543 -14.49 -22.33 -7.40
N TRP A 544 -15.59 -21.97 -6.73
CA TRP A 544 -16.31 -20.73 -6.99
C TRP A 544 -16.28 -19.82 -5.77
N GLY A 545 -16.22 -18.52 -6.02
CA GLY A 545 -16.34 -17.51 -4.99
C GLY A 545 -16.84 -16.19 -5.56
N PHE A 546 -16.89 -15.15 -4.72
CA PHE A 546 -17.41 -13.86 -5.13
C PHE A 546 -16.30 -12.90 -5.54
N SER A 547 -16.57 -12.10 -6.58
CA SER A 547 -15.80 -10.90 -6.92
C SER A 547 -15.89 -9.85 -5.79
N ASN A 548 -15.17 -8.74 -5.95
CA ASN A 548 -15.47 -7.54 -5.18
C ASN A 548 -16.91 -7.08 -5.45
N SER A 549 -17.50 -6.41 -4.47
CA SER A 549 -18.86 -5.88 -4.57
C SER A 549 -18.88 -4.40 -4.88
N HIS A 550 -19.87 -3.97 -5.66
CA HIS A 550 -20.15 -2.56 -5.94
C HIS A 550 -21.49 -2.13 -5.36
N LYS A 551 -21.53 -0.94 -4.77
CA LYS A 551 -22.78 -0.29 -4.36
C LYS A 551 -23.40 0.42 -5.56
N VAL A 552 -24.41 -0.21 -6.18
CA VAL A 552 -25.08 0.28 -7.38
C VAL A 552 -26.44 0.88 -7.07
N GLN A 553 -26.81 1.95 -7.79
CA GLN A 553 -28.14 2.55 -7.68
C GLN A 553 -29.07 2.01 -8.77
N LEU A 554 -30.17 1.36 -8.36
CA LEU A 554 -31.16 0.79 -9.26
C LEU A 554 -32.53 1.49 -9.10
N ARG A 555 -33.30 1.51 -10.18
CA ARG A 555 -34.67 2.04 -10.25
C ARG A 555 -35.67 0.89 -10.05
N ALA A 556 -36.82 1.15 -9.44
CA ALA A 556 -37.92 0.19 -9.45
C ALA A 556 -38.31 -0.18 -10.89
N GLY A 557 -38.60 -1.45 -11.13
CA GLY A 557 -38.82 -2.01 -12.46
C GLY A 557 -37.50 -2.36 -13.17
N ARG A 558 -37.48 -2.18 -14.48
CA ARG A 558 -36.40 -2.64 -15.38
C ARG A 558 -35.15 -1.78 -15.26
N ASN A 559 -34.00 -2.43 -15.15
CA ASN A 559 -32.66 -1.85 -15.18
C ASN A 559 -31.78 -2.66 -16.15
N THR A 560 -30.73 -2.01 -16.66
CA THR A 560 -29.72 -2.67 -17.48
C THR A 560 -28.40 -2.66 -16.74
N ILE A 561 -27.81 -3.85 -16.57
CA ILE A 561 -26.47 -4.05 -16.00
C ILE A 561 -25.57 -4.60 -17.10
N ARG A 562 -24.39 -4.01 -17.29
CA ARG A 562 -23.38 -4.45 -18.25
C ARG A 562 -22.10 -4.84 -17.54
N ILE A 563 -21.59 -6.00 -17.92
CA ILE A 563 -20.24 -6.48 -17.61
C ILE A 563 -19.49 -6.45 -18.94
N SER A 564 -18.50 -5.57 -19.09
CA SER A 564 -17.76 -5.37 -20.34
C SER A 564 -16.25 -5.56 -20.17
N PHE A 565 -15.58 -5.87 -21.28
CA PHE A 565 -14.12 -5.87 -21.41
C PHE A 565 -13.68 -4.64 -22.21
N ASP A 566 -13.35 -3.57 -21.47
CA ASP A 566 -12.95 -2.26 -21.98
C ASP A 566 -11.43 -2.11 -22.05
N ASP A 567 -10.93 -1.01 -22.63
CA ASP A 567 -9.50 -0.82 -22.90
C ASP A 567 -8.62 -0.85 -21.64
N TRP A 568 -9.13 -0.36 -20.51
CA TRP A 568 -8.43 -0.36 -19.21
C TRP A 568 -8.57 -1.68 -18.44
N ASP A 569 -9.25 -2.69 -18.98
CA ASP A 569 -9.40 -4.00 -18.31
C ASP A 569 -8.23 -4.96 -18.61
N ASN A 570 -7.22 -4.53 -19.36
CA ASN A 570 -6.07 -5.35 -19.74
C ASN A 570 -5.11 -5.59 -18.57
N ASN A 571 -5.10 -6.82 -18.03
CA ASN A 571 -4.18 -7.23 -16.99
C ASN A 571 -2.71 -7.32 -17.47
N MET A 572 -1.79 -7.58 -16.53
CA MET A 572 -0.36 -7.70 -16.84
C MET A 572 0.03 -8.93 -17.67
N ASN A 573 -0.85 -9.94 -17.81
CA ASN A 573 -0.57 -11.09 -18.67
C ASN A 573 -0.77 -10.75 -20.15
N VAL A 574 -1.68 -9.81 -20.45
CA VAL A 574 -2.06 -9.36 -21.80
C VAL A 574 -2.79 -10.43 -22.64
N ASP A 575 -2.31 -11.68 -22.61
CA ASP A 575 -2.88 -12.79 -23.39
C ASP A 575 -4.08 -13.44 -22.68
N VAL A 576 -3.95 -13.68 -21.37
CA VAL A 576 -4.96 -14.41 -20.57
C VAL A 576 -5.67 -13.46 -19.61
N ASN A 577 -6.94 -13.18 -19.94
CA ASN A 577 -7.87 -12.39 -19.12
C ASN A 577 -9.24 -13.08 -19.10
N ALA A 578 -9.27 -14.31 -18.59
CA ALA A 578 -10.41 -15.21 -18.64
C ALA A 578 -10.88 -15.67 -17.26
N ALA A 579 -12.19 -15.90 -17.15
CA ALA A 579 -12.84 -16.47 -15.97
C ALA A 579 -14.18 -17.11 -16.39
N MET A 580 -14.75 -17.91 -15.49
CA MET A 580 -16.11 -18.42 -15.61
C MET A 580 -17.00 -17.61 -14.68
N LEU A 581 -18.13 -17.11 -15.19
CA LEU A 581 -19.12 -16.39 -14.41
C LEU A 581 -20.39 -17.23 -14.30
N ASP A 582 -20.85 -17.45 -13.07
CA ASP A 582 -22.03 -18.25 -12.75
C ASP A 582 -23.27 -17.34 -12.71
N TYR A 583 -23.45 -16.61 -11.62
CA TYR A 583 -24.55 -15.66 -11.45
C TYR A 583 -24.08 -14.31 -10.93
N LEU A 584 -24.92 -13.31 -11.17
CA LEU A 584 -24.86 -12.00 -10.53
C LEU A 584 -25.81 -11.98 -9.34
N ARG A 585 -25.33 -11.51 -8.19
CA ARG A 585 -26.13 -11.37 -6.97
C ARG A 585 -26.37 -9.91 -6.65
N LEU A 586 -27.64 -9.56 -6.44
CA LEU A 586 -28.07 -8.25 -5.94
C LEU A 586 -28.60 -8.41 -4.52
N ILE A 587 -28.07 -7.62 -3.59
CA ILE A 587 -28.56 -7.55 -2.21
C ILE A 587 -29.04 -6.13 -1.97
N LYS A 588 -30.33 -5.95 -1.70
CA LYS A 588 -30.88 -4.63 -1.38
C LYS A 588 -30.28 -4.12 -0.07
N LEU A 589 -29.72 -2.92 -0.09
CA LEU A 589 -29.21 -2.27 1.11
C LEU A 589 -30.32 -1.46 1.81
N ASN A 590 -30.15 -1.22 3.11
CA ASN A 590 -31.17 -0.56 3.96
C ASN A 590 -31.28 0.96 3.77
N GLU A 591 -30.46 1.56 2.90
CA GLU A 591 -30.35 3.01 2.70
C GLU A 591 -31.38 3.62 1.74
#